data_AF-A0A9E2IEB7-F1
#
_entry.id   AF-A0A9E2IEB7-F1
#
_cell.length_a   1.000
_cell.length_b   1.000
_cell.length_c   1.000
_cell.angle_alpha   90.00
_cell.angle_beta   90.00
_cell.angle_gamma   90.00
#
_symmetry.space_group_name_H-M   'P 1'
#
loop_
_entity.id
_entity.type
_entity.pdbx_description
1 polymer ?
#
loop_
_entity_poly.entity_id
_entity_poly.type
_entity_poly.pdbx_seq_one_letter_code
_entity_poly.pdbx_strand_id
1 'polypeptide(L)'
;NAGRFRIPKRISGIILSGGIVPHKRIYNALKKSNIPTLMTRFDTYDVASKVHDLTVKIKSRDKNKIKLAMDMVKNYVNIDQVIKNLG
;
A
#
# COMPACT_ATOMS: atom_id res chain seq x y z
N ASN A 1 13.59 13.98 29.73
CA ASN A 1 12.52 12.96 29.81
C ASN A 1 11.51 13.17 28.68
N ALA A 2 11.81 12.70 27.46
CA ALA A 2 10.90 12.82 26.33
C ALA A 2 10.07 11.53 26.18
N GLY A 3 8.77 11.63 26.44
CA GLY A 3 7.82 10.52 26.32
C GLY A 3 7.69 10.06 24.86
N ARG A 4 7.87 8.75 24.63
CA ARG A 4 7.60 8.10 23.33
C ARG A 4 6.10 8.19 23.01
N PHE A 5 5.74 8.94 21.96
CA PHE A 5 4.40 8.91 21.38
C PHE A 5 4.18 7.53 20.73
N ARG A 6 3.32 6.68 21.31
CA ARG A 6 2.97 5.38 20.74
C ARG A 6 1.82 5.57 19.75
N ILE A 7 2.14 5.65 18.46
CA ILE A 7 1.12 5.67 17.40
C ILE A 7 0.35 4.34 17.46
N PRO A 8 -0.99 4.33 17.59
CA PRO A 8 -1.76 3.10 17.58
C PRO A 8 -1.55 2.38 16.25
N LYS A 9 -1.20 1.08 16.29
CA LYS A 9 -1.03 0.26 15.10
C LYS A 9 -2.36 0.17 14.36
N ARG A 10 -2.46 0.85 13.22
CA ARG A 10 -3.57 0.71 12.28
C ARG A 10 -3.20 -0.34 11.23
N ILE A 11 -4.18 -1.13 10.81
CA ILE A 11 -4.00 -2.09 9.71
C ILE A 11 -3.91 -1.31 8.41
N SER A 12 -2.77 -1.39 7.73
CA SER A 12 -2.55 -0.69 6.45
C SER A 12 -3.21 -1.39 5.26
N GLY A 13 -3.51 -2.70 5.38
CA GLY A 13 -4.13 -3.50 4.33
C GLY A 13 -4.28 -4.97 4.74
N ILE A 14 -5.07 -5.72 3.96
CA ILE A 14 -5.32 -7.16 4.14
C ILE A 14 -5.02 -7.89 2.82
N ILE A 15 -4.36 -9.04 2.88
CA ILE A 15 -4.19 -9.94 1.74
C ILE A 15 -4.86 -11.28 2.07
N LEU A 16 -5.81 -11.69 1.23
CA LEU A 16 -6.49 -12.98 1.30
C LEU A 16 -5.73 -13.98 0.42
N SER A 17 -4.94 -14.86 1.06
CA SER A 17 -4.15 -15.92 0.42
C SER A 17 -4.97 -17.18 0.13
N GLY A 18 -4.38 -18.10 -0.65
CA GLY A 18 -4.94 -19.43 -0.95
C GLY A 18 -6.12 -19.44 -1.91
N GLY A 19 -6.49 -18.28 -2.48
CA GLY A 19 -7.59 -18.16 -3.44
C GLY A 19 -8.97 -18.41 -2.85
N ILE A 20 -9.10 -18.41 -1.52
CA ILE A 20 -10.37 -18.68 -0.83
C ILE A 20 -11.23 -17.43 -0.88
N VAL A 21 -12.35 -17.51 -1.61
CA VAL A 21 -13.32 -16.42 -1.70
C VAL A 21 -14.07 -16.32 -0.36
N PRO A 22 -14.04 -15.15 0.32
CA PRO A 22 -14.76 -14.99 1.57
C PRO A 22 -16.27 -15.12 1.40
N HIS A 23 -16.93 -15.69 2.40
CA HIS A 23 -18.39 -15.72 2.42
C HIS A 23 -18.98 -14.28 2.44
N LYS A 24 -20.18 -14.10 1.88
CA LYS A 24 -20.82 -12.79 1.64
C LYS A 24 -20.77 -11.82 2.83
N ARG A 25 -20.90 -12.32 4.07
CA ARG A 25 -20.82 -11.51 5.29
C ARG A 25 -19.44 -10.87 5.47
N ILE A 26 -18.35 -11.63 5.28
CA ILE A 26 -16.97 -11.15 5.39
C ILE A 26 -16.65 -10.18 4.25
N TYR A 27 -17.05 -10.53 3.02
CA TYR A 27 -16.88 -9.65 1.87
C TYR A 27 -17.52 -8.26 2.10
N ASN A 28 -18.75 -8.23 2.62
CA ASN A 28 -19.43 -6.99 2.96
C ASN A 28 -18.75 -6.22 4.10
N ALA A 29 -18.18 -6.92 5.08
CA ALA A 29 -17.40 -6.29 6.15
C ALA A 29 -16.12 -5.64 5.59
N LEU A 30 -15.38 -6.34 4.73
CA LEU A 30 -14.19 -5.82 4.06
C LEU A 30 -14.52 -4.60 3.19
N LYS A 31 -15.63 -4.64 2.44
CA LYS A 31 -16.07 -3.50 1.62
C LYS A 31 -16.40 -2.25 2.44
N LYS A 32 -16.83 -2.42 3.69
CA LYS A 32 -17.17 -1.32 4.60
C LYS A 32 -16.00 -0.84 5.46
N SER A 33 -14.91 -1.61 5.56
CA SER A 33 -13.86 -1.34 6.55
C SER A 33 -12.91 -0.20 6.17
N ASN A 34 -13.00 0.35 4.95
CA ASN A 34 -12.00 1.26 4.36
C ASN A 34 -10.56 0.71 4.41
N ILE A 35 -10.39 -0.61 4.56
CA ILE A 35 -9.07 -1.27 4.55
C ILE A 35 -8.82 -1.80 3.13
N PRO A 36 -7.76 -1.35 2.45
CA PRO A 36 -7.35 -1.92 1.17
C PRO A 36 -7.17 -3.44 1.29
N THR A 37 -7.89 -4.19 0.46
CA THR A 37 -7.88 -5.66 0.50
C THR A 37 -7.55 -6.23 -0.87
N LEU A 38 -6.59 -7.15 -0.92
CA LEU A 38 -6.19 -7.87 -2.14
C LEU A 38 -6.46 -9.37 -1.96
N MET A 39 -6.79 -10.07 -3.04
CA MET A 39 -6.96 -11.53 -3.05
C MET A 39 -5.99 -12.16 -4.04
N THR A 40 -5.40 -13.29 -3.66
CA THR A 40 -4.42 -14.01 -4.48
C THR A 40 -4.59 -15.52 -4.31
N ARG A 41 -4.16 -16.27 -5.34
CA ARG A 41 -4.12 -17.75 -5.31
C ARG A 41 -2.86 -18.30 -4.65
N PHE A 42 -1.84 -17.46 -4.43
CA PHE A 42 -0.62 -17.86 -3.72
C PHE A 42 -0.96 -18.26 -2.28
N ASP A 43 -0.27 -19.27 -1.77
CA ASP A 43 -0.44 -19.68 -0.38
C ASP A 43 0.12 -18.61 0.60
N THR A 44 -0.11 -18.82 1.89
CA THR A 44 0.28 -17.85 2.91
C THR A 44 1.79 -17.65 2.98
N TYR A 45 2.60 -18.69 2.72
CA TYR A 45 4.05 -18.59 2.77
C TYR A 45 4.57 -17.77 1.59
N ASP A 46 4.12 -18.08 0.38
CA ASP A 46 4.47 -17.34 -0.84
C ASP A 46 4.13 -15.86 -0.73
N VAL A 47 2.94 -15.55 -0.21
CA VAL A 47 2.51 -14.16 0.02
C VAL A 47 3.41 -13.47 1.04
N ALA A 48 3.66 -14.10 2.18
CA ALA A 48 4.48 -13.53 3.24
C ALA A 48 5.91 -13.27 2.76
N SER A 49 6.52 -14.23 2.04
CA SER A 49 7.85 -14.09 1.44
C SER A 49 7.88 -12.95 0.42
N LYS A 50 6.93 -12.89 -0.52
CA LYS A 50 6.86 -11.79 -1.49
C LYS A 50 6.73 -10.43 -0.82
N VAL A 51 5.88 -10.31 0.21
CA VAL A 51 5.71 -9.06 0.96
C VAL A 51 6.99 -8.69 1.71
N HIS A 52 7.68 -9.66 2.30
CA HIS A 52 8.97 -9.43 2.96
C HIS A 52 10.03 -8.92 1.98
N ASP A 53 10.08 -9.51 0.78
CA ASP A 53 11.08 -9.22 -0.25
C ASP A 53 10.82 -7.93 -1.04
N LEU A 54 9.66 -7.29 -0.85
CA LEU A 54 9.34 -5.98 -1.44
C LEU A 54 10.31 -4.91 -0.92
N THR A 55 11.43 -4.74 -1.64
CA THR A 55 12.35 -3.63 -1.41
C THR A 55 11.75 -2.34 -1.99
N VAL A 56 10.98 -1.65 -1.15
CA VAL A 56 10.33 -0.36 -1.48
C VAL A 56 11.29 0.83 -1.56
N LYS A 57 12.58 0.63 -1.26
CA LYS A 57 13.58 1.70 -1.33
C LYS A 57 13.95 2.00 -2.79
N ILE A 58 13.86 3.28 -3.16
CA ILE A 58 14.46 3.83 -4.37
C ILE A 58 15.83 4.38 -3.98
N LYS A 59 16.91 3.79 -4.50
CA LYS A 59 18.29 4.28 -4.33
C LYS A 59 18.63 5.22 -5.47
N SER A 60 19.63 6.10 -5.27
CA SER A 60 20.12 7.05 -6.30
C SER A 60 20.54 6.38 -7.61
N ARG A 61 21.01 5.13 -7.54
CA ARG A 61 21.38 4.32 -8.72
C ARG A 61 20.18 3.70 -9.46
N ASP A 62 18.98 3.71 -8.88
CA ASP A 62 17.78 3.03 -9.43
C ASP A 62 17.10 3.90 -10.49
N LYS A 63 17.82 4.23 -11.58
CA LYS A 63 17.40 5.18 -12.63
C LYS A 63 15.97 4.93 -13.15
N ASN A 64 15.60 3.66 -13.34
CA ASN A 64 14.27 3.29 -13.85
C ASN A 64 13.16 3.56 -12.82
N LYS A 65 13.39 3.24 -11.53
CA LYS A 65 12.40 3.50 -10.47
C LYS A 65 12.21 5.00 -10.25
N ILE A 66 13.30 5.77 -10.30
CA ILE A 66 13.26 7.23 -10.19
C ILE A 66 12.44 7.81 -11.35
N LYS A 67 12.75 7.42 -12.59
CA LYS A 67 12.03 7.89 -13.76
C LYS A 67 10.54 7.57 -13.68
N LEU A 68 10.18 6.33 -13.32
CA LEU A 68 8.79 5.93 -13.16
C LEU A 68 8.07 6.78 -12.09
N ALA A 69 8.71 7.05 -10.96
CA ALA A 69 8.14 7.92 -9.93
C ALA A 69 7.89 9.35 -10.44
N MET A 70 8.85 9.92 -11.18
CA MET A 70 8.68 11.24 -11.80
C MET A 70 7.54 11.25 -12.82
N ASP A 71 7.45 10.21 -13.67
CA ASP A 71 6.40 10.08 -14.68
C ASP A 71 5.02 9.94 -14.01
N MET A 72 4.91 9.20 -12.91
CA MET A 72 3.66 9.08 -12.16
C MET A 72 3.19 10.44 -11.63
N VAL A 73 4.10 11.23 -11.05
CA VAL A 73 3.75 12.58 -10.56
C VAL A 73 3.36 13.47 -11.72
N LYS A 74 4.17 13.51 -12.79
CA LYS A 74 3.92 14.35 -13.97
C LYS A 74 2.58 14.05 -14.64
N ASN A 75 2.19 12.78 -14.73
CA ASN A 75 1.02 12.36 -15.50
C ASN A 75 -0.28 12.33 -14.67
N TYR A 76 -0.19 12.16 -13.34
CA TYR A 76 -1.37 11.90 -12.51
C TYR A 76 -1.54 12.88 -11.34
N VAL A 77 -0.64 13.85 -11.15
CA VAL A 77 -0.76 14.86 -10.09
C VAL A 77 -0.92 16.25 -10.72
N ASN A 78 -2.01 16.94 -10.39
CA ASN A 78 -2.19 18.35 -10.74
C ASN A 78 -1.34 19.22 -9.81
N ILE A 79 -0.11 19.52 -10.22
CA ILE A 79 0.87 20.28 -9.43
C ILE A 79 0.38 21.70 -9.15
N ASP A 80 -0.26 22.35 -10.12
CA ASP A 80 -0.76 23.71 -9.97
C ASP A 80 -1.81 23.80 -8.85
N GLN A 81 -2.71 22.81 -8.78
CA GLN A 81 -3.70 22.73 -7.72
C GLN A 81 -3.07 22.47 -6.35
N VAL A 82 -2.01 21.65 -6.28
CA VAL A 82 -1.28 21.40 -5.04
C VAL A 82 -0.61 22.68 -4.54
N ILE A 83 0.09 23.41 -5.42
CA ILE A 83 0.75 24.68 -5.07
C ILE A 83 -0.28 25.71 -4.62
N LYS A 84 -1.41 25.83 -5.32
CA LYS A 84 -2.50 26.75 -4.97
C LYS A 84 -3.07 26.51 -3.57
N ASN A 85 -3.12 25.25 -3.13
CA ASN A 85 -3.66 24.87 -1.81
C ASN A 85 -2.62 24.95 -0.67
N LEU A 86 -1.35 25.20 -0.99
CA LEU A 86 -0.27 25.38 -0.01
C LEU A 86 -0.06 26.85 0.38
N GLY A 87 -0.68 27.79 -0.36
CA GLY A 87 -0.85 29.19 0.03
C GLY A 87 -2.24 29.45 0.60
#